data_AF-A0A7C2F3E5-F1
#
_entry.id   AF-A0A7C2F3E5-F1
#
_cell.length_a   1.000
_cell.length_b   1.000
_cell.length_c   1.000
_cell.angle_alpha   90.00
_cell.angle_beta   90.00
_cell.angle_gamma   90.00
#
_symmetry.space_group_name_H-M   'P 1'
#
loop_
_entity.id
_entity.type
_entity.pdbx_description
1 polymer ?
#
loop_
_entity_poly.entity_id
_entity_poly.type
_entity_poly.pdbx_seq_one_letter_code
_entity_poly.pdbx_strand_id
1 'polypeptide(L)'
;MLRLRRRFSLLTGVAILIIAGALGCDLLPIPGAEPEIEFQARQESIERGQCTYLEWEVQGPEEYAVFLDAEQVGSSGNERVCPQETTMYELVVGVAGGPYVERVVVQVRSGSGPTPTSAPPPTSATTPSAPAQTTATPLRPPPTSAPAPSPTPAPIVNQTTHGRLTRDEIWRGEIRIVGDVIVEEGVTLTIEPGAVVRVAANQDVGNLMDWPFDLKQGVNTEDTYEHGVHFGEPFRDEGNHISIIVNGTLHAVGTPGHMITITSDSPTPGVYDWNHLGMAHGILSYCTVEYYRAFDPGDGTEISHSILRHVGECAVCANSTAVIEHNTISYAGHELIDMHQSSPVIRNNRLGPNPRHAGITIDGGSPQIVNNVIEGCGEGIHFISPPGNPNIEGNTFSNNGEDMRSDY
;
A
#
# COMPACT_ATOMS: atom_id res chain seq x y z
N MET A 1 -15.66 51.07 -52.13
CA MET A 1 -15.77 50.82 -53.59
C MET A 1 -14.42 50.25 -54.00
N LEU A 2 -14.24 49.03 -54.51
CA LEU A 2 -14.91 48.35 -55.62
C LEU A 2 -14.89 46.83 -55.37
N ARG A 3 -15.99 46.15 -55.69
CA ARG A 3 -16.13 44.69 -55.74
C ARG A 3 -15.53 44.17 -57.05
N LEU A 4 -14.96 42.96 -57.07
CA LEU A 4 -15.25 42.02 -58.16
C LEU A 4 -15.15 40.56 -57.71
N ARG A 5 -16.28 39.84 -57.86
CA ARG A 5 -16.41 38.39 -57.78
C ARG A 5 -16.01 37.77 -59.12
N ARG A 6 -15.48 36.54 -59.12
CA ARG A 6 -16.05 35.41 -59.89
C ARG A 6 -15.51 34.05 -59.43
N ARG A 7 -16.45 33.11 -59.37
CA ARG A 7 -16.33 31.68 -59.00
C ARG A 7 -15.90 30.83 -60.20
N PHE A 8 -15.49 29.58 -59.91
CA PHE A 8 -15.63 28.28 -60.61
C PHE A 8 -14.34 27.47 -60.32
N SER A 9 -14.25 26.15 -60.15
CA SER A 9 -15.08 25.00 -59.73
C SER A 9 -14.13 23.78 -59.86
N LEU A 10 -14.32 22.76 -59.01
CA LEU A 10 -13.66 21.44 -58.89
C LEU A 10 -12.81 20.92 -60.08
N LEU A 11 -11.69 20.23 -59.78
CA LEU A 11 -11.56 18.77 -60.03
C LEU A 11 -10.36 18.14 -59.28
N THR A 12 -10.68 17.08 -58.56
CA THR A 12 -9.92 15.88 -58.13
C THR A 12 -8.45 15.69 -58.53
N GLY A 13 -7.65 15.21 -57.57
CA GLY A 13 -6.41 14.48 -57.81
C GLY A 13 -5.66 14.15 -56.52
N VAL A 14 -5.97 13.00 -55.91
CA VAL A 14 -5.17 12.40 -54.84
C VAL A 14 -3.85 11.94 -55.45
N ALA A 15 -2.75 12.59 -55.10
CA ALA A 15 -1.41 12.13 -55.42
C ALA A 15 -0.90 11.26 -54.27
N ILE A 16 -0.88 9.95 -54.49
CA ILE A 16 -0.10 9.00 -53.68
C ILE A 16 1.36 9.28 -53.99
N LEU A 17 2.08 9.87 -53.04
CA LEU A 17 3.53 10.00 -53.11
C LEU A 17 4.15 8.93 -52.24
N ILE A 18 4.53 7.82 -52.87
CA ILE A 18 5.48 6.86 -52.31
C ILE A 18 6.84 7.54 -52.33
N ILE A 19 7.37 7.89 -51.16
CA ILE A 19 8.80 8.15 -50.99
C ILE A 19 9.37 6.99 -50.18
N ALA A 20 10.04 6.08 -50.89
CA ALA A 20 11.00 5.16 -50.31
C ALA A 20 12.39 5.78 -50.45
N GLY A 21 13.20 5.75 -49.39
CA GLY A 21 14.62 6.02 -49.47
C GLY A 21 15.16 6.78 -48.28
N ALA A 22 15.57 6.03 -47.27
CA ALA A 22 16.27 6.46 -46.08
C ALA A 22 17.40 7.48 -46.34
N LEU A 23 17.28 8.63 -45.68
CA LEU A 23 18.40 9.34 -45.07
C LEU A 23 18.12 9.27 -43.58
N GLY A 24 19.06 8.70 -42.83
CA GLY A 24 19.00 8.59 -41.38
C GLY A 24 18.67 9.93 -40.76
N CYS A 25 17.42 10.07 -40.35
CA CYS A 25 17.07 10.94 -39.26
C CYS A 25 17.16 10.01 -38.05
N ASP A 26 18.34 9.95 -37.43
CA ASP A 26 18.41 9.59 -36.02
C ASP A 26 17.57 10.66 -35.31
N LEU A 27 16.27 10.38 -35.19
CA LEU A 27 15.47 10.92 -34.12
C LEU A 27 16.15 10.39 -32.87
N LEU A 28 17.03 11.23 -32.29
CA LEU A 28 17.47 11.04 -30.93
C LEU A 28 16.21 10.74 -30.11
N PRO A 29 16.19 9.65 -29.32
CA PRO A 29 15.05 9.36 -28.44
C PRO A 29 14.79 10.62 -27.62
N ILE A 30 13.54 11.09 -27.64
CA ILE A 30 13.12 12.23 -26.81
C ILE A 30 13.40 11.80 -25.36
N PRO A 31 14.30 12.49 -24.63
CA PRO A 31 14.53 12.18 -23.23
C PRO A 31 13.21 12.39 -22.48
N GLY A 32 12.64 11.33 -21.91
CA GLY A 32 11.40 11.38 -21.15
C GLY A 32 10.09 11.11 -21.92
N ALA A 33 10.12 10.32 -23.00
CA ALA A 33 8.87 9.81 -23.59
C ALA A 33 8.21 8.78 -22.65
N GLU A 34 6.94 9.03 -22.28
CA GLU A 34 6.13 8.11 -21.48
C GLU A 34 6.05 6.72 -22.15
N PRO A 35 6.14 5.61 -21.40
CA PRO A 35 6.00 4.27 -21.97
C PRO A 35 4.57 4.04 -22.46
N GLU A 36 4.40 3.43 -23.64
CA GLU A 36 3.10 2.90 -24.07
C GLU A 36 2.98 1.47 -23.52
N ILE A 37 1.97 1.23 -22.67
CA ILE A 37 1.79 -0.02 -21.95
C ILE A 37 0.46 -0.65 -22.35
N GLU A 38 0.52 -1.86 -22.91
CA GLU A 38 -0.63 -2.74 -23.06
C GLU A 38 -0.54 -3.84 -22.01
N PHE A 39 -1.50 -3.90 -21.08
CA PHE A 39 -1.59 -4.96 -20.08
C PHE A 39 -3.03 -5.46 -19.94
N GLN A 40 -3.25 -6.75 -20.18
CA GLN A 40 -4.58 -7.33 -20.21
C GLN A 40 -4.61 -8.79 -19.73
N ALA A 41 -5.78 -9.26 -19.32
CA ALA A 41 -6.04 -10.69 -19.18
C ALA A 41 -6.87 -11.18 -20.37
N ARG A 42 -6.52 -12.33 -20.96
CA ARG A 42 -7.34 -12.98 -22.01
C ARG A 42 -8.80 -13.18 -21.56
N GLN A 43 -8.98 -13.46 -20.28
CA GLN A 43 -10.27 -13.50 -19.60
C GLN A 43 -10.16 -12.79 -18.25
N GLU A 44 -10.85 -11.66 -18.10
CA GLU A 44 -10.95 -10.92 -16.83
C GLU A 44 -12.02 -11.49 -15.89
N SER A 45 -12.82 -12.46 -16.34
CA SER A 45 -13.79 -13.15 -15.49
C SER A 45 -13.71 -14.65 -15.70
N ILE A 46 -13.38 -15.38 -14.64
CA ILE A 46 -13.21 -16.82 -14.63
C ILE A 46 -14.05 -17.47 -13.52
N GLU A 47 -14.35 -18.76 -13.64
CA GLU A 47 -14.94 -19.55 -12.56
C GLU A 47 -13.86 -20.04 -11.59
N ARG A 48 -14.21 -20.24 -10.33
CA ARG A 48 -13.28 -20.77 -9.32
C ARG A 48 -12.62 -22.08 -9.79
N GLY A 49 -11.29 -22.12 -9.75
CA GLY A 49 -10.48 -23.25 -10.21
C GLY A 49 -10.11 -23.22 -11.70
N GLN A 50 -10.57 -22.23 -12.47
CA GLN A 50 -10.08 -21.95 -13.82
C GLN A 50 -8.80 -21.09 -13.80
N CYS A 51 -8.18 -20.96 -14.96
CA CYS A 51 -6.98 -20.14 -15.16
C CYS A 51 -7.17 -19.23 -16.37
N THR A 52 -6.51 -18.07 -16.37
CA THR A 52 -6.42 -17.15 -17.50
C THR A 52 -4.96 -16.89 -17.86
N TYR A 53 -4.71 -16.14 -18.93
CA TYR A 53 -3.38 -15.63 -19.25
C TYR A 53 -3.39 -14.12 -19.10
N LEU A 54 -2.37 -13.61 -18.42
CA LEU A 54 -1.98 -12.21 -18.50
C LEU A 54 -1.10 -12.04 -19.73
N GLU A 55 -1.24 -10.93 -20.42
CA GLU A 55 -0.45 -10.56 -21.59
C GLU A 55 -0.05 -9.10 -21.46
N TRP A 56 1.22 -8.81 -21.75
CA TRP A 56 1.73 -7.45 -21.73
C TRP A 56 2.67 -7.16 -22.89
N GLU A 57 2.67 -5.90 -23.29
CA GLU A 57 3.62 -5.30 -24.23
C GLU A 57 3.91 -3.86 -23.78
N VAL A 58 5.19 -3.53 -23.59
CA VAL A 58 5.67 -2.22 -23.18
C VAL A 58 6.53 -1.67 -24.32
N GLN A 59 6.08 -0.58 -24.95
CA GLN A 59 6.87 0.14 -25.95
C GLN A 59 7.60 1.32 -25.29
N GLY A 60 8.91 1.35 -25.50
CA GLY A 60 9.80 2.38 -24.97
C GLY A 60 11.27 2.00 -25.15
N PRO A 61 12.20 2.82 -24.64
CA PRO A 61 13.60 2.46 -24.47
C PRO A 61 13.81 1.03 -23.94
N GLU A 62 14.75 0.28 -24.52
CA GLU A 62 15.06 -1.12 -24.13
C GLU A 62 15.57 -1.26 -22.68
N GLU A 63 15.88 -0.15 -22.02
CA GLU A 63 16.38 -0.08 -20.64
C GLU A 63 15.30 -0.03 -19.56
N TYR A 64 14.01 0.00 -19.93
CA TYR A 64 12.93 -0.03 -18.96
C TYR A 64 12.87 -1.37 -18.22
N ALA A 65 12.99 -1.31 -16.90
CA ALA A 65 12.77 -2.47 -16.04
C ALA A 65 11.26 -2.69 -15.87
N VAL A 66 10.78 -3.86 -16.27
CA VAL A 66 9.36 -4.23 -16.17
C VAL A 66 9.19 -5.33 -15.12
N PHE A 67 8.19 -5.17 -14.26
CA PHE A 67 7.89 -6.12 -13.18
C PHE A 67 6.41 -6.52 -13.24
N LEU A 68 6.12 -7.81 -13.14
CA LEU A 68 4.78 -8.34 -12.94
C LEU A 68 4.69 -8.87 -11.51
N ASP A 69 3.81 -8.31 -10.68
CA ASP A 69 3.66 -8.65 -9.26
C ASP A 69 5.00 -8.78 -8.51
N ALA A 70 5.90 -7.80 -8.69
CA ALA A 70 7.25 -7.74 -8.12
C ALA A 70 8.31 -8.72 -8.70
N GLU A 71 7.97 -9.57 -9.66
CA GLU A 71 8.94 -10.38 -10.40
C GLU A 71 9.39 -9.65 -11.67
N GLN A 72 10.72 -9.54 -11.89
CA GLN A 72 11.24 -8.89 -13.09
C GLN A 72 10.95 -9.73 -14.33
N VAL A 73 10.27 -9.13 -15.31
CA VAL A 73 9.88 -9.75 -16.57
C VAL A 73 10.45 -8.99 -17.77
N GLY A 74 10.35 -9.57 -18.97
CA GLY A 74 10.69 -8.87 -20.20
C GLY A 74 9.68 -7.78 -20.56
N SER A 75 10.03 -6.87 -21.47
CA SER A 75 9.15 -5.81 -21.96
C SER A 75 7.91 -6.30 -22.72
N SER A 76 7.86 -7.58 -23.09
CA SER A 76 6.66 -8.25 -23.57
C SER A 76 6.61 -9.68 -23.04
N GLY A 77 5.41 -10.21 -22.86
CA GLY A 77 5.27 -11.57 -22.35
C GLY A 77 3.83 -12.00 -22.14
N ASN A 78 3.69 -13.24 -21.69
CA ASN A 78 2.42 -13.77 -21.20
C ASN A 78 2.67 -14.73 -20.04
N GLU A 79 1.78 -14.72 -19.05
CA GLU A 79 1.87 -15.57 -17.87
C GLU A 79 0.53 -16.23 -17.57
N ARG A 80 0.55 -17.55 -17.30
CA ARG A 80 -0.65 -18.29 -16.93
C ARG A 80 -0.90 -18.19 -15.43
N VAL A 81 -2.05 -17.63 -15.05
CA VAL A 81 -2.45 -17.43 -13.66
C VAL A 81 -3.74 -18.17 -13.32
N CYS A 82 -3.83 -18.72 -12.11
CA CYS A 82 -4.96 -19.53 -11.65
C CYS A 82 -5.53 -19.03 -10.30
N PRO A 83 -6.01 -17.78 -10.22
CA PRO A 83 -6.44 -17.19 -8.95
C PRO A 83 -7.64 -17.94 -8.36
N GLN A 84 -7.63 -18.12 -7.04
CA GLN A 84 -8.70 -18.82 -6.30
C GLN A 84 -9.81 -17.89 -5.81
N GLU A 85 -9.53 -16.59 -5.80
CA GLU A 85 -10.38 -15.47 -5.40
C GLU A 85 -10.12 -14.32 -6.37
N THR A 86 -10.97 -13.29 -6.40
CA THR A 86 -10.75 -12.13 -7.29
C THR A 86 -9.38 -11.52 -6.99
N THR A 87 -8.48 -11.51 -7.98
CA THR A 87 -7.09 -11.09 -7.82
C THR A 87 -6.79 -9.94 -8.78
N MET A 88 -6.07 -8.96 -8.29
CA MET A 88 -5.52 -7.85 -9.07
C MET A 88 -4.06 -8.17 -9.38
N TYR A 89 -3.72 -8.10 -10.66
CA TYR A 89 -2.36 -8.23 -11.16
C TYR A 89 -1.84 -6.86 -11.55
N GLU A 90 -0.55 -6.65 -11.36
CA GLU A 90 0.08 -5.36 -11.57
C GLU A 90 1.34 -5.46 -12.42
N LEU A 91 1.43 -4.59 -13.42
CA LEU A 91 2.61 -4.40 -14.25
C LEU A 91 3.24 -3.04 -13.93
N VAL A 92 4.48 -3.04 -13.46
CA VAL A 92 5.24 -1.83 -13.12
C VAL A 92 6.37 -1.62 -14.13
N VAL A 93 6.44 -0.42 -14.73
CA VAL A 93 7.50 -0.02 -15.67
C VAL A 93 8.33 1.10 -15.03
N GLY A 94 9.59 0.81 -14.71
CA GLY A 94 10.51 1.78 -14.12
C GLY A 94 11.09 2.73 -15.17
N VAL A 95 10.68 4.01 -15.17
CA VAL A 95 11.22 5.05 -16.09
C VAL A 95 11.74 6.26 -15.33
N ALA A 96 12.71 7.00 -15.88
CA ALA A 96 13.29 8.16 -15.20
C ALA A 96 12.20 9.20 -14.89
N GLY A 97 12.00 9.55 -13.61
CA GLY A 97 10.90 10.41 -13.15
C GLY A 97 9.75 9.72 -12.40
N GLY A 98 9.72 8.37 -12.36
CA GLY A 98 8.79 7.60 -11.53
C GLY A 98 8.34 6.30 -12.22
N PRO A 99 7.79 5.31 -11.49
CA PRO A 99 7.25 4.11 -12.11
C PRO A 99 5.88 4.38 -12.75
N TYR A 100 5.63 3.79 -13.92
CA TYR A 100 4.29 3.64 -14.48
C TYR A 100 3.69 2.33 -14.00
N VAL A 101 2.40 2.32 -13.69
CA VAL A 101 1.74 1.16 -13.11
C VAL A 101 0.43 0.89 -13.84
N GLU A 102 0.32 -0.29 -14.45
CA GLU A 102 -0.90 -0.78 -15.09
C GLU A 102 -1.46 -1.99 -14.34
N ARG A 103 -2.79 -2.14 -14.32
CA ARG A 103 -3.46 -3.16 -13.51
C ARG A 103 -4.56 -3.87 -14.26
N VAL A 104 -4.68 -5.17 -13.99
CA VAL A 104 -5.73 -6.03 -14.50
C VAL A 104 -6.38 -6.78 -13.35
N VAL A 105 -7.70 -6.72 -13.25
CA VAL A 105 -8.47 -7.46 -12.23
C VAL A 105 -9.08 -8.71 -12.85
N VAL A 106 -8.70 -9.89 -12.36
CA VAL A 106 -9.33 -11.15 -12.73
C VAL A 106 -10.39 -11.50 -11.68
N GLN A 107 -11.66 -11.31 -12.04
CA GLN A 107 -12.81 -11.61 -11.21
C GLN A 107 -13.09 -13.12 -11.17
N VAL A 108 -13.02 -13.72 -9.98
CA VAL A 108 -13.34 -15.14 -9.78
C VAL A 108 -14.79 -15.29 -9.34
N ARG A 109 -15.63 -15.79 -10.23
CA ARG A 109 -17.02 -16.09 -9.92
C ARG A 109 -17.09 -17.36 -9.08
N SER A 110 -17.72 -17.26 -7.92
CA SER A 110 -18.17 -18.44 -7.19
C SER A 110 -19.31 -19.06 -7.99
N GLY A 111 -19.08 -20.24 -8.56
CA GLY A 111 -20.15 -20.98 -9.23
C GLY A 111 -21.35 -21.12 -8.30
N SER A 112 -22.55 -20.83 -8.81
CA SER A 112 -23.80 -21.07 -8.10
C SER A 112 -23.95 -22.58 -7.87
N GLY A 113 -23.41 -23.08 -6.76
CA GLY A 113 -23.75 -24.40 -6.27
C GLY A 113 -25.25 -24.47 -6.03
N PRO A 114 -25.92 -25.60 -6.34
CA PRO A 114 -27.33 -25.75 -6.01
C PRO A 114 -27.52 -25.55 -4.52
N THR A 115 -28.53 -24.73 -4.17
CA THR A 115 -28.99 -24.47 -2.81
C THR A 115 -29.00 -25.77 -2.00
N PRO A 116 -28.39 -25.82 -0.80
CA PRO A 116 -28.61 -26.94 0.10
C PRO A 116 -30.09 -26.91 0.49
N THR A 117 -30.87 -27.84 -0.05
CA THR A 117 -32.22 -28.13 0.43
C THR A 117 -32.10 -28.49 1.91
N SER A 118 -32.58 -27.59 2.78
CA SER A 118 -32.68 -27.84 4.21
C SER A 118 -33.56 -29.06 4.46
N ALA A 119 -32.97 -30.16 4.93
CA ALA A 119 -33.71 -31.30 5.44
C ALA A 119 -34.36 -30.92 6.79
N PRO A 120 -35.57 -31.41 7.11
CA PRO A 120 -36.23 -31.12 8.37
C PRO A 120 -35.48 -31.73 9.57
N PRO A 121 -35.54 -31.10 10.76
CA PRO A 121 -34.81 -31.57 11.93
C PRO A 121 -35.38 -32.90 12.47
N PRO A 122 -34.54 -33.85 12.92
CA PRO A 122 -35.01 -35.06 13.55
C PRO A 122 -35.45 -34.80 15.01
N THR A 123 -36.59 -35.38 15.34
CA THR A 123 -37.22 -35.41 16.66
C THR A 123 -36.28 -36.05 17.69
N SER A 124 -35.92 -35.32 18.75
CA SER A 124 -35.14 -35.87 19.86
C SER A 124 -36.01 -36.71 20.79
N ALA A 125 -35.66 -37.98 20.95
CA ALA A 125 -36.22 -38.89 21.93
C ALA A 125 -35.47 -38.80 23.27
N THR A 126 -36.24 -38.65 24.34
CA THR A 126 -35.85 -38.70 25.76
C THR A 126 -35.25 -40.04 26.18
N THR A 127 -34.17 -40.00 26.97
CA THR A 127 -33.73 -41.12 27.84
C THR A 127 -33.43 -40.58 29.25
N PRO A 128 -33.79 -41.27 30.34
CA PRO A 128 -33.69 -40.75 31.71
C PRO A 128 -32.30 -40.96 32.34
N SER A 129 -31.83 -39.99 33.12
CA SER A 129 -30.64 -40.12 33.98
C SER A 129 -31.02 -40.37 35.45
N ALA A 130 -30.30 -41.27 36.10
CA ALA A 130 -30.38 -41.61 37.52
C ALA A 130 -29.65 -40.57 38.41
N PRO A 131 -29.86 -40.57 39.75
CA PRO A 131 -29.75 -39.36 40.58
C PRO A 131 -28.35 -39.08 41.16
N ALA A 132 -28.07 -37.79 41.33
CA ALA A 132 -26.86 -37.24 41.95
C ALA A 132 -26.89 -37.33 43.49
N GLN A 133 -25.73 -37.63 44.09
CA GLN A 133 -25.47 -37.46 45.52
C GLN A 133 -24.94 -36.04 45.78
N THR A 134 -25.53 -35.38 46.76
CA THR A 134 -25.16 -34.06 47.28
C THR A 134 -23.99 -34.13 48.26
N THR A 135 -23.01 -33.26 48.11
CA THR A 135 -22.10 -32.88 49.19
C THR A 135 -22.02 -31.35 49.23
N ALA A 136 -22.44 -30.77 50.35
CA ALA A 136 -22.47 -29.33 50.58
C ALA A 136 -21.09 -28.81 51.01
N THR A 137 -20.70 -27.64 50.50
CA THR A 137 -19.53 -26.88 50.96
C THR A 137 -19.99 -25.46 51.35
N PRO A 138 -19.44 -24.83 52.42
CA PRO A 138 -20.01 -23.60 52.97
C PRO A 138 -19.70 -22.34 52.14
N LEU A 139 -20.66 -21.42 52.15
CA LEU A 139 -20.67 -20.11 51.48
C LEU A 139 -19.51 -19.19 51.94
N ARG A 140 -18.78 -18.63 50.98
CA ARG A 140 -17.90 -17.46 51.16
C ARG A 140 -18.70 -16.18 50.85
N PRO A 141 -18.54 -15.08 51.61
CA PRO A 141 -19.23 -13.83 51.31
C PRO A 141 -18.82 -13.25 49.95
N PRO A 142 -19.73 -12.53 49.26
CA PRO A 142 -19.48 -12.04 47.90
C PRO A 142 -18.37 -10.98 47.90
N PRO A 143 -17.47 -10.98 46.90
CA PRO A 143 -16.56 -9.87 46.71
C PRO A 143 -17.35 -8.64 46.27
N THR A 144 -16.96 -7.50 46.84
CA THR A 144 -17.34 -6.14 46.46
C THR A 144 -17.43 -5.99 44.94
N SER A 145 -18.53 -5.41 44.47
CA SER A 145 -18.84 -5.19 43.05
C SER A 145 -17.63 -4.68 42.26
N ALA A 146 -17.11 -5.53 41.38
CA ALA A 146 -16.28 -5.06 40.27
C ALA A 146 -17.06 -4.01 39.48
N PRO A 147 -16.42 -2.93 38.99
CA PRO A 147 -17.05 -2.02 38.06
C PRO A 147 -17.64 -2.82 36.89
N ALA A 148 -18.88 -2.53 36.51
CA ALA A 148 -19.46 -3.12 35.31
C ALA A 148 -18.53 -2.83 34.11
N PRO A 149 -18.25 -3.79 33.23
CA PRO A 149 -17.49 -3.50 32.01
C PRO A 149 -18.21 -2.40 31.25
N SER A 150 -17.47 -1.35 30.87
CA SER A 150 -17.96 -0.31 29.97
C SER A 150 -18.59 -0.97 28.73
N PRO A 151 -19.74 -0.49 28.25
CA PRO A 151 -20.36 -1.08 27.07
C PRO A 151 -19.37 -1.00 25.90
N THR A 152 -19.08 -2.15 25.29
CA THR A 152 -18.27 -2.23 24.07
C THR A 152 -18.87 -1.28 23.02
N PRO A 153 -18.06 -0.43 22.36
CA PRO A 153 -18.54 0.48 21.34
C PRO A 153 -19.29 -0.29 20.23
N ALA A 154 -20.39 0.28 19.73
CA ALA A 154 -21.04 -0.26 18.54
C ALA A 154 -20.17 0.06 17.31
N PRO A 155 -19.99 -0.88 16.36
CA PRO A 155 -19.21 -0.61 15.18
C PRO A 155 -19.91 0.39 14.26
N ILE A 156 -19.13 1.30 13.67
CA ILE A 156 -19.54 2.06 12.50
C ILE A 156 -19.30 1.20 11.25
N VAL A 157 -20.32 1.12 10.38
CA VAL A 157 -20.34 0.17 9.26
C VAL A 157 -20.72 0.87 7.98
N ASN A 158 -19.87 0.78 6.95
CA ASN A 158 -20.13 1.34 5.62
C ASN A 158 -20.38 2.86 5.64
N GLN A 159 -19.56 3.61 6.38
CA GLN A 159 -19.77 5.04 6.63
C GLN A 159 -18.63 5.90 6.11
N THR A 160 -18.97 7.15 5.80
CA THR A 160 -18.01 8.21 5.56
C THR A 160 -17.67 8.91 6.88
N THR A 161 -16.39 9.14 7.15
CA THR A 161 -15.91 9.74 8.40
C THR A 161 -14.71 10.65 8.18
N HIS A 162 -14.43 11.52 9.15
CA HIS A 162 -13.24 12.34 9.34
C HIS A 162 -13.34 12.99 10.74
N GLY A 163 -12.28 13.65 11.18
CA GLY A 163 -12.25 14.43 12.42
C GLY A 163 -11.57 13.72 13.58
N ARG A 164 -11.83 14.23 14.78
CA ARG A 164 -11.27 13.73 16.03
C ARG A 164 -12.12 12.61 16.64
N LEU A 165 -11.50 11.46 16.88
CA LEU A 165 -12.07 10.34 17.63
C LEU A 165 -11.73 10.51 19.11
N THR A 166 -12.72 10.94 19.90
CA THR A 166 -12.57 11.21 21.34
C THR A 166 -13.07 10.08 22.24
N ARG A 167 -13.42 8.92 21.65
CA ARG A 167 -13.88 7.71 22.32
C ARG A 167 -13.56 6.52 21.44
N ASP A 168 -13.48 5.34 22.04
CA ASP A 168 -13.19 4.12 21.29
C ASP A 168 -14.19 3.93 20.14
N GLU A 169 -13.65 3.60 18.96
CA GLU A 169 -14.45 3.31 17.77
C GLU A 169 -14.04 1.98 17.16
N ILE A 170 -15.04 1.31 16.56
CA ILE A 170 -14.83 0.07 15.81
C ILE A 170 -15.29 0.30 14.38
N TRP A 171 -14.40 0.05 13.42
CA TRP A 171 -14.64 0.22 11.99
C TRP A 171 -14.84 -1.13 11.32
N ARG A 172 -15.91 -1.26 10.53
CA ARG A 172 -16.28 -2.49 9.82
C ARG A 172 -16.78 -2.19 8.40
N GLY A 173 -16.48 -3.09 7.46
CA GLY A 173 -16.92 -2.95 6.07
C GLY A 173 -16.14 -1.84 5.37
N GLU A 174 -16.80 -1.07 4.49
CA GLU A 174 -16.15 0.02 3.78
C GLU A 174 -16.21 1.34 4.56
N ILE A 175 -15.08 1.85 5.05
CA ILE A 175 -15.02 3.17 5.67
C ILE A 175 -14.41 4.14 4.67
N ARG A 176 -15.10 5.25 4.37
CA ARG A 176 -14.56 6.30 3.50
C ARG A 176 -14.05 7.46 4.36
N ILE A 177 -12.75 7.72 4.33
CA ILE A 177 -12.14 8.87 5.00
C ILE A 177 -12.10 10.02 3.99
N VAL A 178 -12.74 11.14 4.32
CA VAL A 178 -12.85 12.32 3.42
C VAL A 178 -12.08 13.54 3.91
N GLY A 179 -11.51 13.45 5.11
CA GLY A 179 -10.62 14.45 5.67
C GLY A 179 -9.79 13.83 6.79
N ASP A 180 -8.91 14.61 7.40
CA ASP A 180 -8.00 14.14 8.45
C ASP A 180 -8.70 13.38 9.56
N VAL A 181 -8.01 12.38 10.10
CA VAL A 181 -8.46 11.60 11.25
C VAL A 181 -7.43 11.73 12.36
N ILE A 182 -7.87 12.16 13.53
CA ILE A 182 -7.04 12.12 14.75
C ILE A 182 -7.71 11.20 15.76
N VAL A 183 -7.03 10.13 16.15
CA VAL A 183 -7.42 9.31 17.31
C VAL A 183 -6.71 9.86 18.52
N GLU A 184 -7.46 10.43 19.47
CA GLU A 184 -6.89 11.08 20.64
C GLU A 184 -6.13 10.10 21.55
N GLU A 185 -5.23 10.63 22.37
CA GLU A 185 -4.56 9.85 23.42
C GLU A 185 -5.60 9.16 24.34
N GLY A 186 -5.34 7.90 24.67
CA GLY A 186 -6.24 7.08 25.49
C GLY A 186 -7.48 6.53 24.76
N VAL A 187 -7.64 6.82 23.47
CA VAL A 187 -8.69 6.26 22.61
C VAL A 187 -8.15 5.10 21.78
N THR A 188 -8.95 4.05 21.60
CA THR A 188 -8.63 2.93 20.70
C THR A 188 -9.47 3.00 19.44
N LEU A 189 -8.81 3.04 18.28
CA LEU A 189 -9.43 2.76 16.99
C LEU A 189 -9.22 1.28 16.65
N THR A 190 -10.30 0.52 16.60
CA THR A 190 -10.28 -0.88 16.14
C THR A 190 -10.77 -0.98 14.71
N ILE A 191 -10.00 -1.61 13.83
CA ILE A 191 -10.42 -1.93 12.46
C ILE A 191 -10.58 -3.45 12.37
N GLU A 192 -11.79 -3.90 12.05
CA GLU A 192 -12.10 -5.34 12.01
C GLU A 192 -11.57 -6.02 10.73
N PRO A 193 -11.27 -7.34 10.77
CA PRO A 193 -10.84 -8.09 9.60
C PRO A 193 -11.74 -7.91 8.37
N GLY A 194 -11.12 -7.74 7.21
CA GLY A 194 -11.81 -7.55 5.93
C GLY A 194 -12.42 -6.16 5.72
N ALA A 195 -12.20 -5.21 6.63
CA ALA A 195 -12.58 -3.82 6.39
C ALA A 195 -11.75 -3.21 5.24
N VAL A 196 -12.37 -2.30 4.50
CA VAL A 196 -11.74 -1.52 3.43
C VAL A 196 -11.86 -0.05 3.80
N VAL A 197 -10.74 0.57 4.16
CA VAL A 197 -10.64 2.00 4.43
C VAL A 197 -10.19 2.69 3.14
N ARG A 198 -11.07 3.50 2.56
CA ARG A 198 -10.84 4.29 1.35
C ARG A 198 -10.59 5.74 1.72
N VAL A 199 -9.39 6.24 1.45
CA VAL A 199 -9.00 7.62 1.73
C VAL A 199 -9.23 8.47 0.48
N ALA A 200 -9.89 9.62 0.64
CA ALA A 200 -10.13 10.53 -0.46
C ALA A 200 -8.81 11.05 -1.03
N ALA A 201 -8.57 10.77 -2.31
CA ALA A 201 -7.32 11.12 -2.96
C ALA A 201 -7.25 12.62 -3.27
N ASN A 202 -6.14 13.27 -2.90
CA ASN A 202 -5.85 14.67 -3.23
C ASN A 202 -6.99 15.64 -2.84
N GLN A 203 -7.75 15.28 -1.81
CA GLN A 203 -8.78 16.13 -1.23
C GLN A 203 -8.91 15.89 0.27
N ASP A 204 -8.92 16.98 1.03
CA ASP A 204 -9.22 16.98 2.46
C ASP A 204 -10.35 17.98 2.76
N VAL A 205 -11.47 17.48 3.29
CA VAL A 205 -12.63 18.33 3.66
C VAL A 205 -12.48 18.98 5.04
N GLY A 206 -11.47 18.63 5.82
CA GLY A 206 -11.33 19.03 7.20
C GLY A 206 -9.91 18.92 7.72
N ASN A 207 -9.01 19.78 7.22
CA ASN A 207 -7.62 19.83 7.66
C ASN A 207 -7.49 20.08 9.16
N LEU A 208 -6.79 19.18 9.84
CA LEU A 208 -6.45 19.20 11.25
C LEU A 208 -4.96 19.41 11.49
N MET A 209 -4.14 19.45 10.45
CA MET A 209 -2.69 19.62 10.50
C MET A 209 -2.28 20.97 9.89
N ASP A 210 -1.65 21.83 10.71
CA ASP A 210 -1.35 23.22 10.33
C ASP A 210 0.15 23.56 10.33
N TRP A 211 1.00 22.53 10.24
CA TRP A 211 2.45 22.69 10.17
C TRP A 211 2.83 23.52 8.93
N PRO A 212 3.47 24.70 9.09
CA PRO A 212 3.65 25.63 7.97
C PRO A 212 4.41 25.05 6.78
N PHE A 213 5.31 24.09 7.01
CA PHE A 213 6.05 23.44 5.93
C PHE A 213 5.15 22.50 5.12
N ASP A 214 4.35 21.67 5.80
CA ASP A 214 3.50 20.67 5.15
C ASP A 214 2.37 21.30 4.34
N LEU A 215 1.98 22.54 4.68
CA LEU A 215 1.03 23.35 3.92
C LEU A 215 1.58 23.88 2.58
N LYS A 216 2.89 23.76 2.29
CA LYS A 216 3.44 24.15 0.99
C LYS A 216 2.77 23.34 -0.13
N GLN A 217 2.53 24.00 -1.27
CA GLN A 217 1.90 23.39 -2.44
C GLN A 217 2.83 23.39 -3.64
N GLY A 218 2.54 22.54 -4.62
CA GLY A 218 3.30 22.42 -5.85
C GLY A 218 4.47 21.46 -5.70
N VAL A 219 5.49 21.64 -6.54
CA VAL A 219 6.68 20.77 -6.61
C VAL A 219 7.88 21.48 -5.99
N ASN A 220 8.71 20.76 -5.26
CA ASN A 220 10.00 21.27 -4.80
C ASN A 220 10.93 21.49 -6.01
N THR A 221 11.21 22.76 -6.34
CA THR A 221 12.10 23.14 -7.44
C THR A 221 13.51 23.50 -6.97
N GLU A 222 13.78 23.42 -5.67
CA GLU A 222 15.09 23.70 -5.10
C GLU A 222 15.85 22.38 -4.91
N ASP A 223 17.11 22.34 -5.36
CA ASP A 223 18.01 21.19 -5.17
C ASP A 223 18.59 21.20 -3.75
N THR A 224 17.68 21.20 -2.78
CA THR A 224 17.97 21.21 -1.35
C THR A 224 17.05 20.21 -0.67
N TYR A 225 17.60 19.43 0.26
CA TYR A 225 16.81 18.60 1.16
C TYR A 225 15.93 19.50 2.03
N GLU A 226 14.62 19.53 1.76
CA GLU A 226 13.64 20.31 2.50
C GLU A 226 12.70 19.37 3.27
N HIS A 227 13.01 19.05 4.53
CA HIS A 227 12.14 18.26 5.41
C HIS A 227 11.62 16.94 4.76
N GLY A 228 12.49 16.22 4.07
CA GLY A 228 12.15 14.96 3.41
C GLY A 228 11.57 15.10 2.00
N VAL A 229 11.26 16.31 1.51
CA VAL A 229 10.79 16.50 0.13
C VAL A 229 11.98 16.78 -0.79
N HIS A 230 12.27 15.87 -1.71
CA HIS A 230 13.39 16.00 -2.65
C HIS A 230 13.03 16.85 -3.88
N PHE A 231 14.06 17.28 -4.60
CA PHE A 231 13.90 18.00 -5.86
C PHE A 231 13.04 17.22 -6.85
N GLY A 232 12.01 17.87 -7.39
CA GLY A 232 11.06 17.28 -8.33
C GLY A 232 9.87 16.58 -7.67
N GLU A 233 9.86 16.41 -6.34
CA GLU A 233 8.74 15.82 -5.62
C GLU A 233 7.66 16.85 -5.27
N PRO A 234 6.39 16.47 -5.22
CA PRO A 234 5.35 17.35 -4.71
C PRO A 234 5.57 17.62 -3.22
N PHE A 235 5.35 18.86 -2.78
CA PHE A 235 5.19 19.15 -1.36
C PHE A 235 3.99 18.38 -0.80
N ARG A 236 3.94 18.23 0.53
CA ARG A 236 2.86 17.51 1.22
C ARG A 236 1.48 18.06 0.91
N ASP A 237 1.36 19.36 0.64
CA ASP A 237 0.07 20.02 0.40
C ASP A 237 -1.00 19.53 1.38
N GLU A 238 -0.65 19.58 2.66
CA GLU A 238 -1.44 19.03 3.77
C GLU A 238 -2.87 19.57 3.79
N GLY A 239 -3.05 20.82 3.37
CA GLY A 239 -4.39 21.40 3.26
C GLY A 239 -5.31 20.75 2.23
N ASN A 240 -4.79 19.88 1.35
CA ASN A 240 -5.54 19.12 0.36
C ASN A 240 -5.28 17.60 0.42
N HIS A 241 -4.51 17.09 1.38
CA HIS A 241 -4.17 15.67 1.47
C HIS A 241 -4.39 15.18 2.89
N ILE A 242 -5.03 14.01 2.98
CA ILE A 242 -5.48 13.49 4.27
C ILE A 242 -4.32 12.86 5.04
N SER A 243 -4.28 13.15 6.34
CA SER A 243 -3.44 12.48 7.33
C SER A 243 -4.30 11.75 8.37
N ILE A 244 -3.91 10.51 8.69
CA ILE A 244 -4.49 9.66 9.73
C ILE A 244 -3.49 9.55 10.87
N ILE A 245 -3.72 10.27 11.96
CA ILE A 245 -2.83 10.32 13.12
C ILE A 245 -3.48 9.62 14.31
N VAL A 246 -2.92 8.49 14.70
CA VAL A 246 -3.35 7.72 15.86
C VAL A 246 -2.44 8.03 17.05
N ASN A 247 -2.78 9.07 17.83
CA ASN A 247 -2.11 9.38 19.09
C ASN A 247 -2.49 8.40 20.21
N GLY A 248 -3.66 7.78 20.10
CA GLY A 248 -4.12 6.69 20.96
C GLY A 248 -3.55 5.34 20.54
N THR A 249 -4.41 4.32 20.49
CA THR A 249 -4.04 2.96 20.08
C THR A 249 -4.72 2.59 18.76
N LEU A 250 -3.95 2.10 17.80
CA LEU A 250 -4.49 1.42 16.63
C LEU A 250 -4.57 -0.08 16.90
N HIS A 251 -5.74 -0.67 16.67
CA HIS A 251 -5.91 -2.12 16.64
C HIS A 251 -6.47 -2.52 15.28
N ALA A 252 -5.59 -2.60 14.28
CA ALA A 252 -5.90 -3.05 12.93
C ALA A 252 -5.32 -4.46 12.75
N VAL A 253 -6.10 -5.48 13.11
CA VAL A 253 -5.66 -6.88 13.07
C VAL A 253 -6.60 -7.67 12.18
N GLY A 254 -6.15 -7.91 10.94
CA GLY A 254 -6.84 -8.74 9.96
C GLY A 254 -6.56 -10.24 10.15
N THR A 255 -6.85 -11.01 9.11
CA THR A 255 -6.47 -12.43 9.03
C THR A 255 -5.94 -12.75 7.63
N PRO A 256 -5.22 -13.85 7.40
CA PRO A 256 -4.77 -14.22 6.05
C PRO A 256 -5.87 -14.28 4.99
N GLY A 257 -7.10 -14.67 5.38
CA GLY A 257 -8.25 -14.74 4.46
C GLY A 257 -9.13 -13.49 4.43
N HIS A 258 -8.87 -12.53 5.32
CA HIS A 258 -9.63 -11.28 5.44
C HIS A 258 -8.68 -10.17 5.90
N MET A 259 -7.74 -9.82 5.02
CA MET A 259 -6.84 -8.70 5.27
C MET A 259 -7.64 -7.39 5.32
N ILE A 260 -7.19 -6.46 6.15
CA ILE A 260 -7.71 -5.08 6.15
C ILE A 260 -7.04 -4.34 5.00
N THR A 261 -7.78 -3.56 4.22
CA THR A 261 -7.20 -2.71 3.16
C THR A 261 -7.32 -1.25 3.56
N ILE A 262 -6.24 -0.48 3.51
CA ILE A 262 -6.21 0.97 3.69
C ILE A 262 -5.58 1.56 2.42
N THR A 263 -6.37 2.25 1.61
CA THR A 263 -5.97 2.60 0.25
C THR A 263 -6.68 3.85 -0.25
N SER A 264 -6.23 4.37 -1.38
CA SER A 264 -6.86 5.49 -2.08
C SER A 264 -8.25 5.13 -2.63
N ASP A 265 -9.14 6.10 -2.69
CA ASP A 265 -10.44 5.99 -3.37
C ASP A 265 -10.38 6.36 -4.87
N SER A 266 -9.21 6.74 -5.38
CA SER A 266 -8.98 7.07 -6.77
C SER A 266 -9.06 5.82 -7.67
N PRO A 267 -9.72 5.92 -8.84
CA PRO A 267 -9.68 4.86 -9.85
C PRO A 267 -8.30 4.72 -10.50
N THR A 268 -7.44 5.74 -10.41
CA THR A 268 -6.07 5.79 -10.93
C THR A 268 -5.16 6.33 -9.82
N PRO A 269 -4.85 5.51 -8.81
CA PRO A 269 -4.26 6.02 -7.59
C PRO A 269 -2.78 6.37 -7.77
N GLY A 270 -2.36 7.49 -7.19
CA GLY A 270 -0.98 7.97 -7.15
C GLY A 270 -0.34 7.73 -5.78
N VAL A 271 0.99 7.64 -5.74
CA VAL A 271 1.76 7.38 -4.50
C VAL A 271 1.71 8.52 -3.46
N TYR A 272 1.06 9.64 -3.80
CA TYR A 272 0.88 10.81 -2.93
C TYR A 272 -0.59 11.10 -2.65
N ASP A 273 -1.51 10.16 -2.94
CA ASP A 273 -2.96 10.42 -2.85
C ASP A 273 -3.41 10.84 -1.44
N TRP A 274 -2.73 10.35 -0.41
CA TRP A 274 -2.90 10.77 0.97
C TRP A 274 -1.55 10.82 1.68
N ASN A 275 -1.43 11.70 2.68
CA ASN A 275 -0.13 12.01 3.27
C ASN A 275 0.27 10.95 4.28
N HIS A 276 -0.31 11.01 5.47
CA HIS A 276 0.33 10.39 6.61
C HIS A 276 -0.48 9.26 7.23
N LEU A 277 0.19 8.16 7.55
CA LEU A 277 -0.25 7.25 8.60
C LEU A 277 0.68 7.43 9.80
N GLY A 278 0.19 8.02 10.88
CA GLY A 278 0.91 8.10 12.15
C GLY A 278 0.33 7.11 13.15
N MET A 279 1.14 6.26 13.77
CA MET A 279 0.68 5.32 14.79
C MET A 279 1.55 5.41 16.05
N ALA A 280 1.10 6.11 17.09
CA ALA A 280 1.84 6.21 18.35
C ALA A 280 1.96 4.84 19.04
N HIS A 281 0.85 4.10 19.12
CA HIS A 281 0.78 2.78 19.75
C HIS A 281 -0.14 1.85 18.97
N GLY A 282 0.10 0.54 19.09
CA GLY A 282 -0.82 -0.47 18.60
C GLY A 282 -0.21 -1.50 17.67
N ILE A 283 -1.11 -2.16 16.94
CA ILE A 283 -0.81 -3.29 16.06
C ILE A 283 -1.47 -3.03 14.70
N LEU A 284 -0.67 -3.12 13.65
CA LEU A 284 -1.08 -3.20 12.26
C LEU A 284 -0.64 -4.58 11.74
N SER A 285 -1.59 -5.52 11.68
CA SER A 285 -1.31 -6.90 11.30
C SER A 285 -2.30 -7.43 10.26
N TYR A 286 -1.81 -8.18 9.28
CA TYR A 286 -2.62 -8.64 8.14
C TYR A 286 -3.37 -7.50 7.45
N CYS A 287 -2.64 -6.45 7.12
CA CYS A 287 -3.16 -5.27 6.42
C CYS A 287 -2.47 -5.10 5.05
N THR A 288 -3.18 -4.52 4.10
CA THR A 288 -2.62 -3.95 2.87
C THR A 288 -2.76 -2.44 2.97
N VAL A 289 -1.64 -1.71 2.91
CA VAL A 289 -1.61 -0.24 2.97
C VAL A 289 -0.95 0.27 1.70
N GLU A 290 -1.64 1.14 0.96
CA GLU A 290 -1.22 1.57 -0.38
C GLU A 290 -1.50 3.07 -0.63
N TYR A 291 -0.70 3.67 -1.53
CA TYR A 291 -0.89 5.03 -2.07
C TYR A 291 -0.80 6.15 -1.03
N TYR A 292 -0.09 5.89 0.06
CA TYR A 292 0.24 6.87 1.07
C TYR A 292 1.61 7.46 0.81
N ARG A 293 1.85 8.65 1.35
CA ARG A 293 3.15 9.30 1.29
C ARG A 293 4.13 8.70 2.28
N ALA A 294 3.78 8.62 3.57
CA ALA A 294 4.68 8.11 4.61
C ALA A 294 3.93 7.41 5.76
N PHE A 295 4.58 6.45 6.41
CA PHE A 295 4.07 5.76 7.61
C PHE A 295 5.07 5.88 8.77
N ASP A 296 4.68 6.58 9.83
CA ASP A 296 5.49 6.79 11.05
C ASP A 296 4.94 5.96 12.23
N PRO A 297 5.51 4.76 12.48
CA PRO A 297 5.21 3.99 13.68
C PRO A 297 6.00 4.49 14.89
N GLY A 298 5.31 4.65 16.02
CA GLY A 298 5.86 5.02 17.32
C GLY A 298 6.46 3.84 18.09
N ASP A 299 6.97 4.13 19.28
CA ASP A 299 7.67 3.15 20.11
C ASP A 299 6.80 1.96 20.53
N GLY A 300 7.38 0.77 20.46
CA GLY A 300 6.74 -0.48 20.87
C GLY A 300 5.55 -0.93 20.02
N THR A 301 5.35 -0.32 18.85
CA THR A 301 4.32 -0.73 17.90
C THR A 301 4.71 -1.99 17.14
N GLU A 302 3.71 -2.74 16.68
CA GLU A 302 3.90 -3.93 15.86
C GLU A 302 3.30 -3.73 14.46
N ILE A 303 4.12 -3.98 13.44
CA ILE A 303 3.72 -4.06 12.04
C ILE A 303 4.05 -5.47 11.58
N SER A 304 3.04 -6.30 11.34
CA SER A 304 3.28 -7.70 11.00
C SER A 304 2.40 -8.29 9.92
N HIS A 305 2.91 -9.27 9.17
CA HIS A 305 2.13 -10.02 8.17
C HIS A 305 1.36 -9.14 7.16
N SER A 306 1.90 -7.97 6.85
CA SER A 306 1.22 -6.93 6.07
C SER A 306 1.92 -6.66 4.75
N ILE A 307 1.20 -6.03 3.82
CA ILE A 307 1.68 -5.60 2.52
C ILE A 307 1.67 -4.07 2.51
N LEU A 308 2.84 -3.47 2.29
CA LEU A 308 3.05 -2.03 2.25
C LEU A 308 3.67 -1.69 0.90
N ARG A 309 2.95 -1.01 0.01
CA ARG A 309 3.46 -0.74 -1.34
C ARG A 309 2.83 0.48 -2.00
N HIS A 310 3.47 0.97 -3.06
CA HIS A 310 3.09 2.21 -3.77
C HIS A 310 3.10 3.42 -2.84
N VAL A 311 4.30 3.74 -2.36
CA VAL A 311 4.51 4.76 -1.34
C VAL A 311 5.25 5.95 -1.92
N GLY A 312 4.88 7.15 -1.52
CA GLY A 312 5.47 8.39 -2.04
C GLY A 312 6.86 8.72 -1.48
N GLU A 313 7.12 8.41 -0.22
CA GLU A 313 8.39 8.60 0.50
C GLU A 313 8.86 7.26 1.08
N CYS A 314 9.22 7.18 2.37
CA CYS A 314 9.53 5.93 3.06
C CYS A 314 8.28 5.08 3.35
N ALA A 315 8.33 3.78 3.04
CA ALA A 315 7.21 2.86 3.32
C ALA A 315 7.03 2.58 4.82
N VAL A 316 8.13 2.54 5.58
CA VAL A 316 8.10 2.57 7.03
C VAL A 316 9.23 3.48 7.53
N CYS A 317 8.86 4.64 8.04
CA CYS A 317 9.80 5.62 8.60
C CYS A 317 10.04 5.27 10.09
N ALA A 318 10.86 4.25 10.33
CA ALA A 318 11.04 3.56 11.61
C ALA A 318 11.95 4.33 12.58
N ASN A 319 11.64 5.60 12.81
CA ASN A 319 12.31 6.50 13.75
C ASN A 319 11.92 6.20 15.22
N SER A 320 11.83 4.92 15.56
CA SER A 320 11.29 4.40 16.81
C SER A 320 11.85 3.01 17.14
N THR A 321 11.31 2.39 18.18
CA THR A 321 11.57 1.00 18.59
C THR A 321 10.54 0.00 18.01
N ALA A 322 9.87 0.35 16.91
CA ALA A 322 8.87 -0.49 16.27
C ALA A 322 9.40 -1.90 15.90
N VAL A 323 8.50 -2.88 15.94
CA VAL A 323 8.73 -4.24 15.46
C VAL A 323 8.09 -4.38 14.09
N ILE A 324 8.92 -4.60 13.08
CA ILE A 324 8.53 -4.76 11.67
C ILE A 324 8.88 -6.20 11.28
N GLU A 325 7.88 -7.08 11.21
CA GLU A 325 8.12 -8.49 10.96
C GLU A 325 7.16 -9.21 10.02
N HIS A 326 7.65 -10.16 9.23
CA HIS A 326 6.81 -10.95 8.33
C HIS A 326 6.03 -10.13 7.29
N ASN A 327 6.48 -8.91 6.98
CA ASN A 327 5.83 -8.04 5.99
C ASN A 327 6.41 -8.24 4.60
N THR A 328 5.62 -7.86 3.59
CA THR A 328 6.09 -7.61 2.24
C THR A 328 6.05 -6.10 1.99
N ILE A 329 7.20 -5.49 1.71
CA ILE A 329 7.32 -4.03 1.53
C ILE A 329 8.01 -3.76 0.20
N SER A 330 7.42 -2.97 -0.69
CA SER A 330 7.96 -2.72 -2.02
C SER A 330 7.53 -1.37 -2.59
N TYR A 331 8.20 -0.90 -3.65
CA TYR A 331 7.79 0.28 -4.41
C TYR A 331 7.58 1.55 -3.57
N ALA A 332 8.65 1.99 -2.92
CA ALA A 332 8.70 3.28 -2.24
C ALA A 332 9.33 4.33 -3.16
N GLY A 333 8.92 5.59 -3.01
CA GLY A 333 9.54 6.73 -3.67
C GLY A 333 10.90 7.07 -3.05
N HIS A 334 11.10 6.71 -1.77
CA HIS A 334 12.40 6.72 -1.11
C HIS A 334 12.75 5.29 -0.65
N GLU A 335 13.08 5.07 0.61
CA GLU A 335 13.45 3.77 1.18
C GLU A 335 12.24 2.90 1.54
N LEU A 336 12.40 1.58 1.56
CA LEU A 336 11.34 0.73 2.11
C LEU A 336 11.26 0.86 3.62
N ILE A 337 12.40 0.84 4.30
CA ILE A 337 12.48 1.11 5.73
C ILE A 337 13.60 2.12 5.95
N ASP A 338 13.25 3.26 6.50
CA ASP A 338 14.20 4.29 6.91
C ASP A 338 14.27 4.40 8.43
N MET A 339 15.43 4.78 8.96
CA MET A 339 15.60 5.02 10.39
C MET A 339 16.74 6.01 10.70
N HIS A 340 16.44 6.92 11.62
CA HIS A 340 17.35 7.95 12.12
C HIS A 340 17.58 7.79 13.63
N GLN A 341 18.81 7.45 14.02
CA GLN A 341 19.25 7.32 15.41
C GLN A 341 18.35 6.44 16.30
N SER A 342 17.63 5.49 15.70
CA SER A 342 16.68 4.60 16.39
C SER A 342 17.18 3.15 16.44
N SER A 343 16.36 2.22 16.96
CA SER A 343 16.75 0.80 17.08
C SER A 343 15.55 -0.13 16.91
N PRO A 344 14.89 -0.11 15.74
CA PRO A 344 13.78 -1.01 15.45
C PRO A 344 14.24 -2.46 15.33
N VAL A 345 13.27 -3.37 15.42
CA VAL A 345 13.45 -4.79 15.10
C VAL A 345 12.84 -5.05 13.73
N ILE A 346 13.69 -5.35 12.74
CA ILE A 346 13.33 -5.61 11.36
C ILE A 346 13.68 -7.07 11.07
N ARG A 347 12.69 -7.97 11.04
CA ARG A 347 12.96 -9.39 10.86
C ARG A 347 11.97 -10.16 10.01
N ASN A 348 12.46 -11.20 9.34
CA ASN A 348 11.61 -12.11 8.55
C ASN A 348 10.75 -11.41 7.48
N ASN A 349 11.14 -10.21 7.04
CA ASN A 349 10.41 -9.48 6.00
C ASN A 349 10.91 -9.87 4.60
N ARG A 350 10.07 -9.66 3.59
CA ARG A 350 10.46 -9.59 2.20
C ARG A 350 10.43 -8.12 1.76
N LEU A 351 11.61 -7.58 1.47
CA LEU A 351 11.82 -6.18 1.11
C LEU A 351 12.22 -6.13 -0.36
N GLY A 352 11.46 -5.35 -1.13
CA GLY A 352 11.70 -5.07 -2.53
C GLY A 352 10.69 -5.71 -3.48
N PRO A 353 10.74 -5.32 -4.77
CA PRO A 353 11.76 -4.47 -5.38
C PRO A 353 11.64 -2.99 -4.97
N ASN A 354 12.80 -2.31 -4.99
CA ASN A 354 12.91 -0.86 -4.84
C ASN A 354 14.08 -0.32 -5.68
N PRO A 355 14.03 -0.42 -7.01
CA PRO A 355 15.23 -0.45 -7.86
C PRO A 355 16.07 0.83 -7.87
N ARG A 356 15.57 1.95 -7.35
CA ARG A 356 16.27 3.24 -7.29
C ARG A 356 16.71 3.67 -5.91
N HIS A 357 16.28 2.95 -4.88
CA HIS A 357 16.44 3.36 -3.50
C HIS A 357 16.76 2.16 -2.62
N ALA A 358 17.17 2.43 -1.39
CA ALA A 358 17.54 1.36 -0.48
C ALA A 358 16.33 0.51 -0.05
N GLY A 359 16.61 -0.76 0.26
CA GLY A 359 15.69 -1.59 1.01
C GLY A 359 15.61 -1.14 2.46
N ILE A 360 16.76 -1.00 3.12
CA ILE A 360 16.84 -0.48 4.49
C ILE A 360 17.91 0.61 4.55
N THR A 361 17.56 1.77 5.06
CA THR A 361 18.51 2.84 5.36
C THR A 361 18.76 2.95 6.86
N ILE A 362 20.03 3.19 7.21
CA ILE A 362 20.49 3.34 8.59
C ILE A 362 21.24 4.67 8.71
N ASP A 363 20.59 5.65 9.30
CA ASP A 363 21.20 6.92 9.73
C ASP A 363 21.52 6.88 11.24
N GLY A 364 22.51 6.03 11.59
CA GLY A 364 22.92 5.78 12.97
C GLY A 364 22.07 4.74 13.72
N GLY A 365 22.14 4.73 15.05
CA GLY A 365 21.34 3.80 15.87
C GLY A 365 21.87 2.36 15.97
N SER A 366 21.09 1.41 16.48
CA SER A 366 21.51 0.01 16.70
C SER A 366 20.36 -0.99 16.43
N PRO A 367 19.82 -1.01 15.20
CA PRO A 367 18.71 -1.89 14.84
C PRO A 367 19.07 -3.37 14.91
N GLN A 368 18.04 -4.21 15.00
CA GLN A 368 18.15 -5.65 14.71
C GLN A 368 17.57 -5.92 13.33
N ILE A 369 18.40 -6.33 12.38
CA ILE A 369 18.02 -6.63 11.00
C ILE A 369 18.33 -8.11 10.75
N VAL A 370 17.31 -8.96 10.92
CA VAL A 370 17.53 -10.41 11.02
C VAL A 370 16.62 -11.21 10.08
N ASN A 371 17.19 -12.14 9.33
CA ASN A 371 16.45 -13.09 8.48
C ASN A 371 15.50 -12.45 7.45
N ASN A 372 15.82 -11.25 6.96
CA ASN A 372 15.04 -10.63 5.88
C ASN A 372 15.51 -11.16 4.52
N VAL A 373 14.61 -11.15 3.54
CA VAL A 373 14.93 -11.28 2.13
C VAL A 373 14.87 -9.88 1.54
N ILE A 374 15.99 -9.39 0.99
CA ILE A 374 16.10 -8.04 0.45
C ILE A 374 16.52 -8.15 -1.02
N GLU A 375 15.62 -7.82 -1.92
CA GLU A 375 15.83 -8.08 -3.35
C GLU A 375 15.37 -6.97 -4.28
N GLY A 376 16.05 -6.81 -5.41
CA GLY A 376 15.66 -5.85 -6.44
C GLY A 376 15.70 -4.38 -5.97
N CYS A 377 16.50 -4.07 -4.96
CA CYS A 377 16.68 -2.70 -4.45
C CYS A 377 17.90 -2.02 -5.08
N GLY A 378 17.93 -0.68 -5.10
CA GLY A 378 19.15 0.06 -5.49
C GLY A 378 20.31 -0.36 -4.59
N GLU A 379 20.08 -0.27 -3.29
CA GLU A 379 20.92 -0.79 -2.23
C GLU A 379 20.12 -1.74 -1.34
N GLY A 380 20.69 -2.86 -0.90
CA GLY A 380 20.03 -3.76 0.04
C GLY A 380 19.90 -3.09 1.41
N ILE A 381 21.04 -2.81 2.06
CA ILE A 381 21.14 -1.96 3.25
C ILE A 381 22.12 -0.81 2.97
N HIS A 382 21.70 0.42 3.24
CA HIS A 382 22.49 1.63 3.06
C HIS A 382 22.75 2.31 4.40
N PHE A 383 24.02 2.50 4.74
CA PHE A 383 24.43 3.26 5.92
C PHE A 383 24.82 4.68 5.50
N ILE A 384 24.01 5.65 5.92
CA ILE A 384 24.25 7.07 5.65
C ILE A 384 25.18 7.67 6.72
N SER A 385 25.04 7.21 7.97
CA SER A 385 25.88 7.64 9.09
C SER A 385 26.44 6.44 9.86
N PRO A 386 27.56 6.62 10.60
CA PRO A 386 28.13 5.56 11.42
C PRO A 386 27.08 4.97 12.39
N PRO A 387 26.79 3.66 12.32
CA PRO A 387 25.87 3.03 13.23
C PRO A 387 26.53 2.83 14.60
N GLY A 388 25.72 2.56 15.61
CA GLY A 388 26.17 2.08 16.92
C GLY A 388 26.63 0.63 16.82
N ASN A 389 25.85 -0.30 17.37
CA ASN A 389 26.10 -1.75 17.26
C ASN A 389 24.86 -2.46 16.70
N PRO A 390 24.56 -2.32 15.40
CA PRO A 390 23.45 -3.03 14.78
C PRO A 390 23.72 -4.53 14.77
N ASN A 391 22.68 -5.34 14.97
CA ASN A 391 22.74 -6.77 14.72
C ASN A 391 22.21 -7.07 13.32
N ILE A 392 23.07 -7.51 12.41
CA ILE A 392 22.70 -7.78 11.01
C ILE A 392 23.07 -9.22 10.68
N GLU A 393 22.09 -10.12 10.76
CA GLU A 393 22.34 -11.56 10.72
C GLU A 393 21.29 -12.31 9.87
N GLY A 394 21.72 -13.32 9.11
CA GLY A 394 20.81 -14.23 8.41
C GLY A 394 20.00 -13.62 7.26
N ASN A 395 20.26 -12.37 6.87
CA ASN A 395 19.60 -11.74 5.73
C ASN A 395 20.08 -12.35 4.40
N THR A 396 19.16 -12.49 3.46
CA THR A 396 19.41 -12.95 2.10
C THR A 396 19.27 -11.77 1.15
N PHE A 397 20.25 -11.61 0.26
CA PHE A 397 20.27 -10.54 -0.73
C PHE A 397 20.30 -11.11 -2.14
N SER A 398 19.51 -10.52 -3.04
CA SER A 398 19.49 -10.93 -4.46
C SER A 398 19.09 -9.79 -5.38
N ASN A 399 19.75 -9.66 -6.53
CA ASN A 399 19.40 -8.68 -7.57
C ASN A 399 19.36 -7.22 -7.09
N ASN A 400 20.09 -6.88 -6.03
CA ASN A 400 20.29 -5.48 -5.64
C ASN A 400 21.40 -4.85 -6.49
N GLY A 401 21.39 -3.53 -6.65
CA GLY A 401 22.51 -2.81 -7.23
C GLY A 401 23.79 -2.98 -6.39
N GLU A 402 23.65 -2.85 -5.08
CA GLU A 402 24.65 -3.20 -4.07
C GLU A 402 23.97 -3.81 -2.84
N ASP A 403 24.45 -4.93 -2.30
CA ASP A 403 23.79 -5.56 -1.14
C ASP A 403 23.94 -4.72 0.14
N MET A 404 25.09 -4.08 0.32
CA MET A 404 25.45 -3.29 1.50
C MET A 404 26.29 -2.09 1.07
N ARG A 405 25.82 -0.86 1.30
CA ARG A 405 26.52 0.40 0.96
C ARG A 405 26.79 1.24 2.19
N SER A 406 27.96 1.90 2.26
CA SER A 406 28.31 2.84 3.33
C SER A 406 28.88 4.13 2.73
N ASP A 407 28.37 5.29 3.15
CA ASP A 407 28.80 6.61 2.64
C ASP A 407 29.83 7.34 3.53
N TYR A 408 30.25 6.74 4.66
CA TYR A 408 31.23 7.32 5.59
C TYR A 408 32.54 6.54 5.72
#